data_AF-A0A925EHJ2-F1
#
_entry.id   AF-A0A925EHJ2-F1
#
_cell.length_a   1.000
_cell.length_b   1.000
_cell.length_c   1.000
_cell.angle_alpha   90.00
_cell.angle_beta   90.00
_cell.angle_gamma   90.00
#
_symmetry.space_group_name_H-M   'P 1'
#
loop_
_entity.id
_entity.type
_entity.pdbx_description
1 polymer ?
#
loop_
_entity_poly.entity_id
_entity_poly.type
_entity_poly.pdbx_seq_one_letter_code
_entity_poly.pdbx_strand_id
1 'polypeptide(L)'
;MISRSVLKAVTEQRWSWKEYLLNRITRLEVVLIPCLLLTFFWDNFASLRSSHSLLDLSFLTFFGNIFFLQTIVVSSYGSNYPLWSLCNEFWYYLLFPFLVIAIVERKLVTKFLLLSLFVVCLWFIGSQIALYFLIWLLGSVPIFLPPLSKKLRTLLEPLTPILLFIIIAIPSSFARLQSHLPMQLTEFASDLISALFFASSIYLATNYNPCQNQMTLWRKLSLQLASFSCTTYLVHAPVLNFLIAIFGTASPSQKWQPDSRAIIYHLGISLVILLYAGFIASLTEANTGLVRNFVSKKLWPSHK
;
A
#
# COMPACT_ATOMS: atom_id res chain seq x y z
N MET A 1 4.98 -11.56 2.59
CA MET A 1 4.38 -11.22 1.29
C MET A 1 3.11 -12.03 1.07
N ILE A 2 2.05 -11.41 0.55
CA ILE A 2 0.76 -12.07 0.31
C ILE A 2 0.90 -13.20 -0.71
N SER A 3 1.63 -12.96 -1.80
CA SER A 3 1.84 -13.95 -2.86
C SER A 3 2.42 -15.26 -2.33
N ARG A 4 3.39 -15.19 -1.40
CA ARG A 4 3.95 -16.38 -0.73
C ARG A 4 2.91 -17.14 0.10
N SER A 5 2.02 -16.43 0.81
CA SER A 5 0.98 -17.08 1.64
C SER A 5 -0.05 -17.81 0.79
N VAL A 6 -0.45 -17.22 -0.35
CA VAL A 6 -1.40 -17.82 -1.29
C VAL A 6 -0.75 -19.02 -1.98
N LEU A 7 0.44 -18.85 -2.55
CA LEU A 7 1.17 -19.94 -3.22
C LEU A 7 1.37 -21.12 -2.28
N LYS A 8 1.83 -20.87 -1.04
CA LYS A 8 2.02 -21.93 -0.03
C LYS A 8 0.70 -22.67 0.26
N ALA A 9 -0.39 -21.94 0.54
CA ALA A 9 -1.68 -22.55 0.85
C ALA A 9 -2.25 -23.38 -0.32
N VAL A 10 -2.07 -22.92 -1.56
CA VAL A 10 -2.48 -23.63 -2.77
C VAL A 10 -1.61 -24.89 -2.98
N THR A 11 -0.29 -24.77 -2.86
CA THR A 11 0.62 -25.92 -3.02
C THR A 11 0.42 -27.00 -1.95
N GLU A 12 0.07 -26.59 -0.72
CA GLU A 12 -0.17 -27.50 0.39
C GLU A 12 -1.60 -28.08 0.40
N GLN A 13 -2.45 -27.72 -0.58
CA GLN A 13 -3.86 -28.13 -0.65
C GLN A 13 -4.68 -27.72 0.61
N ARG A 14 -4.32 -26.60 1.24
CA ARG A 14 -4.98 -26.06 2.45
C ARG A 14 -5.71 -24.74 2.18
N TRP A 15 -6.03 -24.46 0.92
CA TRP A 15 -6.67 -23.20 0.56
C TRP A 15 -8.09 -23.08 1.14
N SER A 16 -8.37 -21.95 1.78
CA SER A 16 -9.70 -21.59 2.27
C SER A 16 -9.98 -20.13 1.96
N TRP A 17 -10.94 -19.89 1.05
CA TRP A 17 -11.39 -18.55 0.69
C TRP A 17 -11.88 -17.77 1.91
N LYS A 18 -12.63 -18.44 2.78
CA LYS A 18 -13.18 -17.86 4.00
C LYS A 18 -12.10 -17.33 4.92
N GLU A 19 -11.11 -18.17 5.25
CA GLU A 19 -10.02 -17.77 6.15
C GLU A 19 -9.15 -16.69 5.51
N TYR A 20 -8.88 -16.82 4.20
CA TYR A 20 -8.11 -15.84 3.46
C TYR A 20 -8.77 -14.45 3.45
N LEU A 21 -10.04 -14.37 3.04
CA LEU A 21 -10.77 -13.11 2.95
C LEU A 21 -10.94 -12.46 4.33
N LEU A 22 -11.31 -13.25 5.35
CA LEU A 22 -11.43 -12.75 6.71
C LEU A 22 -10.11 -12.12 7.20
N ASN A 23 -8.98 -12.78 6.95
CA ASN A 23 -7.65 -12.29 7.31
C ASN A 23 -7.28 -10.98 6.61
N ARG A 24 -7.72 -10.79 5.36
CA ARG A 24 -7.35 -9.62 4.54
C ARG A 24 -8.29 -8.45 4.81
N ILE A 25 -9.59 -8.68 4.80
CA ILE A 25 -10.61 -7.66 5.07
C ILE A 25 -10.42 -7.07 6.47
N THR A 26 -10.32 -7.91 7.50
CA THR A 26 -10.11 -7.43 8.87
C THR A 26 -8.84 -6.59 9.01
N ARG A 27 -7.76 -6.98 8.33
CA ARG A 27 -6.50 -6.23 8.35
C ARG A 27 -6.65 -4.82 7.79
N LEU A 28 -7.40 -4.66 6.70
CA LEU A 28 -7.61 -3.35 6.07
C LEU A 28 -8.63 -2.52 6.86
N GLU A 29 -9.77 -3.10 7.23
CA GLU A 29 -10.89 -2.40 7.89
C GLU A 29 -10.53 -1.85 9.28
N VAL A 30 -9.70 -2.59 10.05
CA VAL A 30 -9.26 -2.17 11.39
C VAL A 30 -8.54 -0.83 11.36
N VAL A 31 -7.84 -0.51 10.27
CA VAL A 31 -7.15 0.77 10.10
C VAL A 31 -8.00 1.76 9.31
N LEU A 32 -8.71 1.29 8.29
CA LEU A 32 -9.52 2.12 7.39
C LEU A 32 -10.67 2.83 8.12
N ILE A 33 -11.47 2.11 8.91
CA ILE A 33 -12.67 2.71 9.54
C ILE A 33 -12.28 3.86 10.49
N PRO A 34 -11.32 3.69 11.43
CA PRO A 34 -10.83 4.80 12.25
C PRO A 34 -10.24 5.92 11.40
N CYS A 35 -9.52 5.59 10.33
CA CYS A 35 -8.94 6.59 9.44
C CYS A 35 -10.00 7.46 8.74
N LEU A 36 -11.11 6.88 8.27
CA LEU A 36 -12.19 7.65 7.65
C LEU A 36 -12.85 8.60 8.66
N LEU A 37 -13.03 8.15 9.91
CA LEU A 37 -13.55 9.00 10.99
C LEU A 37 -12.58 10.15 11.32
N LEU A 38 -11.27 9.86 11.38
CA LEU A 38 -10.24 10.87 11.58
C LEU A 38 -10.18 11.84 10.39
N THR A 39 -10.37 11.35 9.16
CA THR A 39 -10.43 12.19 7.96
C THR A 39 -11.59 13.18 8.07
N PHE A 40 -12.79 12.68 8.41
CA PHE A 40 -13.94 13.53 8.66
C PHE A 40 -13.64 14.58 9.75
N PHE A 41 -13.04 14.17 10.87
CA PHE A 41 -12.67 15.09 11.94
C PHE A 41 -11.73 16.19 11.45
N TRP A 42 -10.56 15.83 10.90
CA TRP A 42 -9.53 16.80 10.49
C TRP A 42 -9.99 17.72 9.36
N ASP A 43 -10.74 17.20 8.38
CA ASP A 43 -11.22 18.00 7.26
C ASP A 43 -12.27 19.02 7.69
N ASN A 44 -13.16 18.68 8.64
CA ASN A 44 -14.09 19.65 9.22
C ASN A 44 -13.33 20.78 9.94
N PHE A 45 -12.31 20.44 10.74
CA PHE A 45 -11.49 21.44 11.42
C PHE A 45 -10.67 22.31 10.45
N ALA A 46 -10.15 21.73 9.38
CA ALA A 46 -9.44 22.47 8.33
C ALA A 46 -10.38 23.45 7.62
N SER A 47 -11.62 23.03 7.30
CA SER A 47 -12.61 23.86 6.61
C SER A 47 -13.01 25.13 7.38
N LEU A 48 -12.88 25.13 8.71
CA LEU A 48 -13.14 26.32 9.55
C LEU A 48 -12.08 27.42 9.36
N ARG A 49 -10.88 27.08 8.87
CA ARG A 49 -9.74 27.98 8.77
C ARG A 49 -9.41 28.40 7.35
N SER A 50 -9.66 27.52 6.39
CA SER A 50 -9.43 27.77 4.97
C SER A 50 -10.62 27.25 4.19
N SER A 51 -11.05 28.04 3.20
CA SER A 51 -12.02 27.62 2.19
C SER A 51 -11.37 26.61 1.23
N HIS A 52 -11.01 25.44 1.75
CA HIS A 52 -10.62 24.30 0.93
C HIS A 52 -11.82 23.92 0.06
N SER A 53 -11.61 23.97 -1.25
CA SER A 53 -12.57 23.59 -2.28
C SER A 53 -13.14 22.18 -2.05
N LEU A 54 -14.48 22.08 -2.05
CA LEU A 54 -15.32 20.92 -2.37
C LEU A 54 -14.72 19.52 -2.06
N LEU A 55 -14.34 19.27 -0.81
CA LEU A 55 -14.04 17.92 -0.35
C LEU A 55 -15.35 17.13 -0.24
N ASP A 56 -15.36 15.90 -0.76
CA ASP A 56 -16.53 15.03 -0.70
C ASP A 56 -16.58 14.29 0.63
N LEU A 57 -17.37 14.83 1.56
CA LEU A 57 -17.67 14.24 2.86
C LEU A 57 -19.07 13.59 2.89
N SER A 58 -19.61 13.21 1.73
CA SER A 58 -20.92 12.57 1.65
C SER A 58 -20.91 11.16 2.27
N PHE A 59 -22.06 10.74 2.79
CA PHE A 59 -22.22 9.37 3.30
C PHE A 59 -22.00 8.32 2.20
N LEU A 60 -22.39 8.61 0.96
CA LEU A 60 -22.16 7.71 -0.17
C LEU A 60 -20.66 7.45 -0.36
N THR A 61 -19.84 8.50 -0.33
CA THR A 61 -18.39 8.39 -0.48
C THR A 61 -17.76 7.73 0.75
N PHE A 62 -18.24 8.01 1.96
CA PHE A 62 -17.80 7.31 3.17
C PHE A 62 -17.99 5.78 3.06
N PHE A 63 -19.20 5.33 2.73
CA PHE A 63 -19.49 3.90 2.59
C PHE A 63 -18.80 3.28 1.38
N GLY A 64 -18.70 4.00 0.26
CA GLY A 64 -17.95 3.52 -0.90
C GLY A 64 -16.48 3.29 -0.57
N ASN A 65 -15.85 4.13 0.26
CA ASN A 65 -14.48 3.94 0.71
C ASN A 65 -14.34 2.74 1.67
N ILE A 66 -15.32 2.50 2.56
CA ILE A 66 -15.35 1.28 3.41
C ILE A 66 -15.33 0.01 2.55
N PHE A 67 -16.05 0.00 1.43
CA PHE A 67 -16.12 -1.14 0.52
C PHE A 67 -15.02 -1.14 -0.56
N PHE A 68 -13.97 -0.32 -0.42
CA PHE A 68 -12.85 -0.27 -1.36
C PHE A 68 -13.27 0.10 -2.81
N LEU A 69 -14.23 1.01 -2.96
CA LEU A 69 -14.76 1.48 -4.24
C LEU A 69 -14.27 2.88 -4.64
N GLN A 70 -13.40 3.48 -3.83
CA GLN A 70 -12.73 4.73 -4.18
C GLN A 70 -11.93 4.57 -5.46
N THR A 71 -11.90 5.63 -6.26
CA THR A 71 -11.33 5.72 -7.62
C THR A 71 -11.99 4.85 -8.68
N ILE A 72 -13.00 4.04 -8.33
CA ILE A 72 -13.80 3.23 -9.27
C ILE A 72 -15.20 3.84 -9.42
N VAL A 73 -15.96 3.86 -8.31
CA VAL A 73 -17.35 4.34 -8.27
C VAL A 73 -17.47 5.68 -7.54
N VAL A 74 -16.67 5.86 -6.47
CA VAL A 74 -16.66 7.08 -5.65
C VAL A 74 -15.27 7.70 -5.62
N SER A 75 -15.18 8.97 -5.21
CA SER A 75 -13.92 9.64 -4.95
C SER A 75 -13.26 9.12 -3.66
N SER A 76 -11.98 9.45 -3.46
CA SER A 76 -11.35 9.26 -2.15
C SER A 76 -12.06 10.14 -1.12
N TYR A 77 -12.34 9.59 0.06
CA TYR A 77 -13.10 10.31 1.07
C TYR A 77 -12.33 11.53 1.59
N GLY A 78 -12.97 12.71 1.53
CA GLY A 78 -12.38 13.95 1.98
C GLY A 78 -11.02 14.25 1.34
N SER A 79 -10.05 14.66 2.14
CA SER A 79 -8.69 15.01 1.70
C SER A 79 -7.73 13.81 1.63
N ASN A 80 -8.22 12.59 1.87
CA ASN A 80 -7.41 11.38 2.01
C ASN A 80 -7.14 10.68 0.67
N TYR A 81 -6.43 11.38 -0.23
CA TYR A 81 -5.98 10.82 -1.51
C TYR A 81 -5.20 9.49 -1.42
N PRO A 82 -4.42 9.19 -0.34
CA PRO A 82 -3.75 7.90 -0.19
C PRO A 82 -4.69 6.67 -0.26
N LEU A 83 -5.99 6.83 0.00
CA LEU A 83 -6.96 5.73 -0.04
C LEU A 83 -6.99 4.98 -1.38
N TRP A 84 -6.54 5.59 -2.48
CA TRP A 84 -6.50 4.94 -3.80
C TRP A 84 -5.70 3.63 -3.79
N SER A 85 -4.55 3.59 -3.10
CA SER A 85 -3.69 2.40 -3.11
C SER A 85 -4.28 1.26 -2.27
N LEU A 86 -5.11 1.59 -1.28
CA LEU A 86 -5.84 0.61 -0.47
C LEU A 86 -6.93 -0.09 -1.28
N CYS A 87 -7.61 0.65 -2.17
CA CYS A 87 -8.54 0.08 -3.15
C CYS A 87 -7.82 -0.95 -4.02
N ASN A 88 -6.68 -0.55 -4.59
CA ASN A 88 -5.85 -1.45 -5.40
C ASN A 88 -5.44 -2.71 -4.61
N GLU A 89 -4.97 -2.54 -3.37
CA GLU A 89 -4.55 -3.66 -2.51
C GLU A 89 -5.68 -4.68 -2.29
N PHE A 90 -6.90 -4.21 -2.01
CA PHE A 90 -8.07 -5.07 -1.84
C PHE A 90 -8.39 -5.87 -3.12
N TRP A 91 -8.47 -5.20 -4.27
CA TRP A 91 -8.78 -5.87 -5.54
C TRP A 91 -7.68 -6.85 -5.97
N TYR A 92 -6.41 -6.53 -5.69
CA TYR A 92 -5.30 -7.46 -5.95
C TYR A 92 -5.33 -8.69 -5.04
N TYR A 93 -5.89 -8.60 -3.83
CA TYR A 93 -6.15 -9.76 -2.99
C TYR A 93 -7.23 -10.69 -3.54
N LEU A 94 -8.12 -10.22 -4.40
CA LEU A 94 -9.08 -11.07 -5.11
C LEU A 94 -8.49 -11.61 -6.41
N LEU A 95 -7.90 -10.74 -7.22
CA LEU A 95 -7.36 -11.08 -8.54
C LEU A 95 -6.24 -12.13 -8.47
N PHE A 96 -5.31 -12.00 -7.51
CA PHE A 96 -4.16 -12.89 -7.46
C PHE A 96 -4.54 -14.35 -7.14
N PRO A 97 -5.34 -14.65 -6.10
CA PRO A 97 -5.79 -16.03 -5.87
C PRO A 97 -6.67 -16.57 -6.99
N PHE A 98 -7.55 -15.76 -7.61
CA PHE A 98 -8.32 -16.22 -8.78
C PHE A 98 -7.40 -16.72 -9.89
N LEU A 99 -6.35 -15.96 -10.21
CA LEU A 99 -5.36 -16.33 -11.23
C LEU A 99 -4.57 -17.58 -10.82
N VAL A 100 -3.98 -17.60 -9.63
CA VAL A 100 -3.11 -18.70 -9.17
C VAL A 100 -3.89 -20.01 -9.04
N ILE A 101 -5.09 -19.98 -8.47
CA ILE A 101 -5.90 -21.19 -8.30
C ILE A 101 -6.36 -21.70 -9.66
N ALA A 102 -6.79 -20.81 -10.58
CA ALA A 102 -7.18 -21.21 -11.93
C ALA A 102 -6.06 -21.88 -12.73
N ILE A 103 -4.78 -21.51 -12.50
CA ILE A 103 -3.62 -22.14 -13.15
C ILE A 103 -3.42 -23.58 -12.66
N VAL A 104 -3.61 -23.85 -11.37
CA VAL A 104 -3.35 -25.16 -10.75
C VAL A 104 -4.57 -26.08 -10.79
N GLU A 105 -5.77 -25.50 -10.91
CA GLU A 105 -7.05 -26.23 -10.90
C GLU A 105 -7.18 -27.18 -12.11
N ARG A 106 -7.59 -28.43 -11.83
CA ARG A 106 -7.78 -29.47 -12.84
C ARG A 106 -9.22 -29.52 -13.33
N LYS A 107 -10.19 -29.13 -12.49
CA LYS A 107 -11.61 -29.13 -12.87
C LYS A 107 -11.89 -27.93 -13.78
N LEU A 108 -12.20 -28.21 -15.05
CA LEU A 108 -12.45 -27.17 -16.06
C LEU A 108 -13.53 -26.18 -15.64
N VAL A 109 -14.64 -26.65 -15.06
CA VAL A 109 -15.74 -25.79 -14.60
C VAL A 109 -15.24 -24.76 -13.58
N THR A 110 -14.52 -25.20 -12.54
CA THR A 110 -13.96 -24.31 -11.52
C THR A 110 -12.94 -23.35 -12.12
N LYS A 111 -12.08 -23.84 -13.02
CA LYS A 111 -11.10 -23.02 -13.74
C LYS A 111 -11.76 -21.90 -14.56
N PHE A 112 -12.77 -22.22 -15.36
CA PHE A 112 -13.49 -21.23 -16.16
C PHE A 112 -14.27 -20.24 -15.30
N LEU A 113 -14.85 -20.69 -14.17
CA LEU A 113 -15.50 -19.80 -13.21
C LEU A 113 -14.50 -18.79 -12.64
N LEU A 114 -13.33 -19.25 -12.17
CA LEU A 114 -12.30 -18.38 -11.59
C LEU A 114 -11.72 -17.40 -12.62
N LEU A 115 -11.48 -17.83 -13.85
CA LEU A 115 -11.03 -16.95 -14.93
C LEU A 115 -12.10 -15.93 -15.32
N SER A 116 -13.37 -16.33 -15.35
CA SER A 116 -14.47 -15.41 -15.61
C SER A 116 -14.57 -14.35 -14.52
N LEU A 117 -14.49 -14.74 -13.24
CA LEU A 117 -14.45 -13.81 -12.11
C LEU A 117 -13.24 -12.87 -12.21
N PHE A 118 -12.06 -13.39 -12.56
CA PHE A 118 -10.86 -12.57 -12.78
C PHE A 118 -11.07 -11.51 -13.86
N VAL A 119 -11.61 -11.90 -15.02
CA VAL A 119 -11.87 -10.96 -16.14
C VAL A 119 -12.95 -9.94 -15.77
N VAL A 120 -14.02 -10.35 -15.10
CA VAL A 120 -15.08 -9.45 -14.63
C VAL A 120 -14.53 -8.43 -13.64
N CYS A 121 -13.68 -8.86 -12.69
CA CYS A 121 -13.01 -7.95 -11.77
C CYS A 121 -12.09 -6.97 -12.50
N LEU A 122 -11.28 -7.42 -13.46
CA LEU A 122 -10.41 -6.53 -14.24
C LEU A 122 -11.22 -5.49 -15.04
N TRP A 123 -12.34 -5.89 -15.62
CA TRP A 123 -13.23 -4.98 -16.32
C TRP A 123 -13.85 -3.96 -15.35
N PHE A 124 -14.30 -4.41 -14.18
CA PHE A 124 -14.96 -3.56 -13.18
C PHE A 124 -14.04 -2.49 -12.56
N ILE A 125 -12.80 -2.84 -12.22
CA ILE A 125 -11.84 -1.91 -11.58
C ILE A 125 -11.26 -0.87 -12.54
N GLY A 126 -11.47 -1.05 -13.85
CA GLY A 126 -10.96 -0.16 -14.88
C GLY A 126 -9.50 -0.42 -15.29
N SER A 127 -9.11 0.19 -16.41
CA SER A 127 -7.81 -0.07 -17.08
C SER A 127 -6.61 0.35 -16.25
N GLN A 128 -6.70 1.46 -15.50
CA GLN A 128 -5.58 1.95 -14.69
C GLN A 128 -5.24 0.97 -13.56
N ILE A 129 -6.22 0.60 -12.71
CA ILE A 129 -6.00 -0.36 -11.62
C ILE A 129 -5.57 -1.73 -12.20
N ALA A 130 -6.17 -2.16 -13.32
CA ALA A 130 -5.76 -3.38 -14.00
C ALA A 130 -4.29 -3.36 -14.46
N LEU A 131 -3.78 -2.22 -14.97
CA LEU A 131 -2.36 -2.10 -15.36
C LEU A 131 -1.42 -2.16 -14.16
N TYR A 132 -1.78 -1.50 -13.04
CA TYR A 132 -0.98 -1.53 -11.82
C TYR A 132 -0.95 -2.92 -11.16
N PHE A 133 -1.88 -3.82 -11.50
CA PHE A 133 -1.78 -5.23 -11.10
C PHE A 133 -0.50 -5.89 -11.65
N LEU A 134 -0.04 -5.51 -12.85
CA LEU A 134 1.23 -6.01 -13.41
C LEU A 134 2.43 -5.58 -12.56
N ILE A 135 2.42 -4.32 -12.10
CA ILE A 135 3.43 -3.79 -11.19
C ILE A 135 3.39 -4.54 -9.86
N TRP A 136 2.20 -4.80 -9.34
CA TRP A 136 2.02 -5.58 -8.11
C TRP A 136 2.57 -7.01 -8.24
N LEU A 137 2.38 -7.66 -9.40
CA LEU A 137 2.92 -8.99 -9.68
C LEU A 137 4.45 -9.01 -9.69
N LEU A 138 5.13 -7.94 -10.09
CA LEU A 138 6.60 -7.86 -10.03
C LEU A 138 7.13 -8.05 -8.61
N GLY A 139 6.40 -7.58 -7.60
CA GLY A 139 6.74 -7.80 -6.19
C GLY A 139 6.72 -9.28 -5.77
N SER A 140 6.07 -10.16 -6.54
CA SER A 140 6.04 -11.60 -6.30
C SER A 140 7.16 -12.37 -7.00
N VAL A 141 7.79 -11.79 -8.03
CA VAL A 141 8.84 -12.42 -8.83
C VAL A 141 10.02 -12.92 -7.99
N PRO A 142 10.52 -12.18 -6.98
CA PRO A 142 11.63 -12.66 -6.15
C PRO A 142 11.40 -14.01 -5.46
N ILE A 143 10.15 -14.46 -5.31
CA ILE A 143 9.81 -15.76 -4.71
C ILE A 143 10.21 -16.92 -5.62
N PHE A 144 10.18 -16.71 -6.94
CA PHE A 144 10.43 -17.75 -7.95
C PHE A 144 11.89 -17.80 -8.40
N LEU A 145 12.72 -16.83 -8.00
CA LEU A 145 14.12 -16.78 -8.38
C LEU A 145 14.97 -17.69 -7.46
N PRO A 146 15.90 -18.49 -8.03
CA PRO A 146 16.79 -19.32 -7.23
C PRO A 146 17.75 -18.46 -6.39
N PRO A 147 18.29 -18.96 -5.27
CA PRO A 147 19.26 -18.20 -4.49
C PRO A 147 20.54 -17.93 -5.29
N LEU A 148 21.14 -16.77 -5.07
CA LEU A 148 22.38 -16.37 -5.74
C LEU A 148 23.57 -17.21 -5.25
N SER A 149 24.45 -17.59 -6.18
CA SER A 149 25.74 -18.19 -5.83
C SER A 149 26.62 -17.18 -5.06
N LYS A 150 27.50 -17.67 -4.18
CA LYS A 150 28.39 -16.79 -3.38
C LYS A 150 29.16 -15.78 -4.24
N LYS A 151 29.69 -16.21 -5.38
CA LYS A 151 30.45 -15.38 -6.34
C LYS A 151 29.59 -14.26 -6.94
N LEU A 152 28.37 -14.58 -7.35
CA LEU A 152 27.46 -13.60 -7.94
C LEU A 152 26.97 -12.61 -6.89
N ARG A 153 26.71 -13.08 -5.67
CA ARG A 153 26.34 -12.23 -4.54
C ARG A 153 27.40 -11.18 -4.21
N THR A 154 28.67 -11.56 -4.08
CA THR A 154 29.76 -10.61 -3.79
C THR A 154 29.94 -9.56 -4.88
N LEU A 155 29.61 -9.90 -6.13
CA LEU A 155 29.68 -8.99 -7.27
C LEU A 155 28.49 -8.02 -7.32
N LEU A 156 27.29 -8.47 -6.93
CA LEU A 156 26.06 -7.68 -7.01
C LEU A 156 25.76 -6.87 -5.74
N GLU A 157 26.34 -7.22 -4.58
CA GLU A 157 26.19 -6.50 -3.31
C GLU A 157 26.40 -4.97 -3.44
N PRO A 158 27.49 -4.46 -4.06
CA PRO A 158 27.71 -3.02 -4.21
C PRO A 158 26.69 -2.32 -5.13
N LEU A 159 25.93 -3.08 -5.93
CA LEU A 159 24.90 -2.50 -6.80
C LEU A 159 23.64 -2.13 -6.02
N THR A 160 23.39 -2.73 -4.85
CA THR A 160 22.19 -2.46 -4.02
C THR A 160 21.95 -0.96 -3.75
N PRO A 161 22.92 -0.18 -3.24
CA PRO A 161 22.74 1.26 -3.04
C PRO A 161 22.54 2.04 -4.35
N ILE A 162 23.13 1.58 -5.47
CA ILE A 162 22.93 2.17 -6.79
C ILE A 162 21.48 1.95 -7.25
N LEU A 163 20.94 0.73 -7.08
CA LEU A 163 19.53 0.45 -7.37
C LEU A 163 18.60 1.31 -6.50
N LEU A 164 18.91 1.49 -5.22
CA LEU A 164 18.15 2.36 -4.31
C LEU A 164 18.22 3.84 -4.75
N PHE A 165 19.38 4.31 -5.20
CA PHE A 165 19.53 5.65 -5.75
C PHE A 165 18.71 5.84 -7.03
N ILE A 166 18.72 4.86 -7.94
CA ILE A 166 17.97 4.88 -9.18
C ILE A 166 16.45 4.94 -8.92
N ILE A 167 15.94 4.22 -7.91
CA ILE A 167 14.53 4.29 -7.48
C ILE A 167 14.13 5.73 -7.11
N ILE A 168 15.03 6.49 -6.50
CA ILE A 168 14.77 7.89 -6.09
C ILE A 168 14.93 8.84 -7.29
N ALA A 169 15.94 8.61 -8.14
CA ALA A 169 16.30 9.50 -9.23
C ALA A 169 15.35 9.44 -10.44
N ILE A 170 14.80 8.27 -10.77
CA ILE A 170 13.98 8.08 -11.98
C ILE A 170 12.65 8.86 -11.92
N PRO A 171 11.81 8.74 -10.86
CA PRO A 171 10.58 9.50 -10.76
C PRO A 171 10.82 11.02 -10.83
N SER A 172 11.89 11.49 -10.16
CA SER A 172 12.27 12.91 -10.16
C SER A 172 12.69 13.43 -11.54
N SER A 173 13.18 12.55 -12.42
CA SER A 173 13.63 12.89 -13.78
C SER A 173 12.49 12.86 -14.78
N PHE A 174 11.54 11.93 -14.62
CA PHE A 174 10.33 11.88 -15.45
C PHE A 174 9.40 13.06 -15.20
N ALA A 175 9.31 13.57 -13.97
CA ALA A 175 8.60 14.81 -13.66
C ALA A 175 9.08 16.03 -14.46
N ARG A 176 10.32 16.00 -14.99
CA ARG A 176 10.88 17.06 -15.84
C ARG A 176 10.65 16.85 -17.33
N LEU A 177 10.36 15.63 -17.78
CA LEU A 177 10.16 15.26 -19.18
C LEU A 177 8.68 15.35 -19.63
N GLN A 178 7.81 15.86 -18.76
CA GLN A 178 6.34 15.90 -18.92
C GLN A 178 5.85 16.78 -20.09
N SER A 179 6.74 17.35 -20.92
CA SER A 179 6.40 18.25 -22.01
C SER A 179 6.00 17.58 -23.34
N HIS A 180 6.22 16.27 -23.54
CA HIS A 180 6.11 15.67 -24.89
C HIS A 180 5.37 14.32 -25.04
N LEU A 181 4.88 13.69 -23.97
CA LEU A 181 4.24 12.36 -24.03
C LEU A 181 2.90 12.30 -23.27
N PRO A 182 2.02 11.33 -23.59
CA PRO A 182 0.78 11.12 -22.84
C PRO A 182 1.05 10.79 -21.37
N MET A 183 0.48 11.60 -20.46
CA MET A 183 0.73 11.58 -19.02
C MET A 183 0.64 10.18 -18.39
N GLN A 184 -0.38 9.40 -18.75
CA GLN A 184 -0.61 8.06 -18.19
C GLN A 184 0.48 7.04 -18.55
N LEU A 185 0.98 7.04 -19.79
CA LEU A 185 2.00 6.09 -20.23
C LEU A 185 3.36 6.41 -19.63
N THR A 186 3.68 7.70 -19.47
CA THR A 186 4.92 8.14 -18.83
C THR A 186 4.95 7.82 -17.34
N GLU A 187 3.82 8.01 -16.65
CA GLU A 187 3.70 7.69 -15.22
C GLU A 187 3.81 6.19 -15.00
N PHE A 188 3.05 5.39 -15.75
CA PHE A 188 3.13 3.94 -15.67
C PHE A 188 4.54 3.40 -15.96
N ALA A 189 5.22 3.93 -16.99
CA ALA A 189 6.59 3.52 -17.30
C ALA A 189 7.56 3.86 -16.17
N SER A 190 7.44 5.05 -15.57
CA SER A 190 8.27 5.46 -14.43
C SER A 190 8.05 4.55 -13.22
N ASP A 191 6.79 4.24 -12.92
CA ASP A 191 6.41 3.36 -11.82
C ASP A 191 6.88 1.92 -12.07
N LEU A 192 6.73 1.42 -13.30
CA LEU A 192 7.19 0.10 -13.70
C LEU A 192 8.71 -0.04 -13.53
N ILE A 193 9.47 0.95 -13.99
CA ILE A 193 10.92 0.96 -13.85
C ILE A 193 11.29 0.97 -12.36
N SER A 194 10.67 1.86 -11.57
CA SER A 194 10.89 1.94 -10.13
C SER A 194 10.59 0.61 -9.43
N ALA A 195 9.50 -0.06 -9.83
CA ALA A 195 9.12 -1.37 -9.31
C ALA A 195 10.12 -2.48 -9.67
N LEU A 196 10.68 -2.47 -10.89
CA LEU A 196 11.73 -3.42 -11.31
C LEU A 196 13.00 -3.25 -10.47
N PHE A 197 13.45 -2.01 -10.26
CA PHE A 197 14.60 -1.72 -9.40
C PHE A 197 14.31 -2.11 -7.96
N PHE A 198 13.12 -1.83 -7.44
CA PHE A 198 12.72 -2.19 -6.08
C PHE A 198 12.64 -3.71 -5.88
N ALA A 199 12.02 -4.44 -6.80
CA ALA A 199 11.96 -5.91 -6.77
C ALA A 199 13.36 -6.53 -6.83
N SER A 200 14.26 -5.95 -7.63
CA SER A 200 15.67 -6.36 -7.70
C SER A 200 16.39 -6.11 -6.36
N SER A 201 16.19 -4.96 -5.73
CA SER A 201 16.74 -4.65 -4.41
C SER A 201 16.23 -5.61 -3.33
N ILE A 202 14.93 -5.97 -3.34
CA ILE A 202 14.39 -6.99 -2.43
C ILE A 202 15.07 -8.33 -2.68
N TYR A 203 15.18 -8.76 -3.94
CA TYR A 203 15.82 -10.02 -4.28
C TYR A 203 17.28 -10.07 -3.78
N LEU A 204 18.07 -9.02 -4.01
CA LEU A 204 19.44 -8.91 -3.48
C LEU A 204 19.46 -8.92 -1.94
N ALA A 205 18.57 -8.16 -1.29
CA ALA A 205 18.48 -8.10 0.16
C ALA A 205 18.11 -9.45 0.80
N THR A 206 17.20 -10.23 0.19
CA THR A 206 16.86 -11.58 0.68
C THR A 206 17.98 -12.60 0.52
N ASN A 207 18.90 -12.37 -0.43
CA ASN A 207 20.11 -13.17 -0.62
C ASN A 207 21.27 -12.69 0.25
N TYR A 208 21.10 -11.58 0.97
CA TYR A 208 22.08 -11.04 1.90
C TYR A 208 21.97 -11.74 3.26
N ASN A 209 23.02 -12.50 3.62
CA ASN A 209 23.32 -12.89 5.01
C ASN A 209 24.23 -11.82 5.62
N PRO A 210 23.70 -10.87 6.39
CA PRO A 210 24.56 -10.05 7.23
C PRO A 210 25.21 -10.94 8.30
N CYS A 211 26.46 -10.66 8.66
CA CYS A 211 27.06 -11.21 9.88
C CYS A 211 26.10 -10.94 11.05
N GLN A 212 25.72 -12.00 11.76
CA GLN A 212 24.55 -12.08 12.64
C GLN A 212 24.60 -11.14 13.87
N ASN A 213 25.70 -10.39 14.05
CA ASN A 213 26.08 -9.78 15.32
C ASN A 213 26.11 -8.25 15.38
N GLN A 214 25.82 -7.50 14.30
CA GLN A 214 26.11 -6.05 14.26
C GLN A 214 24.95 -5.07 14.03
N MET A 215 23.70 -5.52 13.80
CA MET A 215 22.58 -4.57 13.53
C MET A 215 21.29 -4.89 14.29
N THR A 216 21.36 -5.15 15.60
CA THR A 216 20.16 -5.41 16.41
C THR A 216 19.28 -4.16 16.58
N LEU A 217 19.85 -2.97 16.73
CA LEU A 217 19.08 -1.72 16.90
C LEU A 217 18.35 -1.32 15.62
N TRP A 218 19.06 -1.23 14.48
CA TRP A 218 18.46 -0.88 13.20
C TRP A 218 17.38 -1.86 12.77
N ARG A 219 17.59 -3.16 13.04
CA ARG A 219 16.57 -4.19 12.83
C ARG A 219 15.35 -3.98 13.72
N LYS A 220 15.53 -3.66 15.01
CA LYS A 220 14.42 -3.37 15.92
C LYS A 220 13.62 -2.15 15.45
N LEU A 221 14.32 -1.06 15.13
CA LEU A 221 13.69 0.17 14.64
C LEU A 221 12.97 -0.06 13.30
N SER A 222 13.58 -0.77 12.35
CA SER A 222 12.93 -1.05 11.07
C SER A 222 11.68 -1.91 11.23
N LEU A 223 11.72 -2.91 12.11
CA LEU A 223 10.55 -3.74 12.42
C LEU A 223 9.45 -2.95 13.12
N GLN A 224 9.81 -2.04 14.04
CA GLN A 224 8.86 -1.15 14.71
C GLN A 224 8.22 -0.14 13.74
N LEU A 225 9.01 0.53 12.90
CA LEU A 225 8.47 1.47 11.93
C LEU A 225 7.62 0.77 10.86
N ALA A 226 8.03 -0.43 10.43
CA ALA A 226 7.26 -1.22 9.48
C ALA A 226 5.91 -1.69 10.05
N SER A 227 5.80 -1.91 11.37
CA SER A 227 4.59 -2.46 11.98
C SER A 227 3.39 -1.50 12.01
N PHE A 228 3.60 -0.21 11.76
CA PHE A 228 2.52 0.78 11.65
C PHE A 228 2.56 1.59 10.35
N SER A 229 3.25 1.05 9.33
CA SER A 229 3.38 1.70 8.02
C SER A 229 2.02 1.90 7.34
N CYS A 230 1.09 0.95 7.50
CA CYS A 230 -0.27 1.07 6.96
C CYS A 230 -1.04 2.22 7.63
N THR A 231 -1.01 2.28 8.97
CA THR A 231 -1.62 3.38 9.71
C THR A 231 -1.03 4.74 9.29
N THR A 232 0.30 4.86 9.25
CA THR A 232 0.98 6.10 8.82
C THR A 232 0.51 6.54 7.44
N TYR A 233 0.45 5.60 6.50
CA TYR A 233 0.04 5.88 5.14
C TYR A 233 -1.40 6.39 5.04
N LEU A 234 -2.31 5.91 5.90
CA LEU A 234 -3.72 6.31 5.83
C LEU A 234 -4.03 7.60 6.62
N VAL A 235 -3.33 7.87 7.73
CA VAL A 235 -3.68 9.00 8.61
C VAL A 235 -2.86 10.27 8.34
N HIS A 236 -1.76 10.18 7.59
CA HIS A 236 -0.89 11.35 7.39
C HIS A 236 -1.54 12.47 6.58
N ALA A 237 -2.26 12.15 5.49
CA ALA A 237 -2.76 13.16 4.56
C ALA A 237 -3.79 14.12 5.19
N PRO A 238 -4.84 13.65 5.90
CA PRO A 238 -5.80 14.55 6.54
C PRO A 238 -5.17 15.47 7.59
N VAL A 239 -4.27 14.92 8.42
CA VAL A 239 -3.56 15.71 9.43
C VAL A 239 -2.62 16.72 8.77
N LEU A 240 -1.90 16.32 7.72
CA LEU A 240 -1.01 17.22 7.00
C LEU A 240 -1.79 18.40 6.38
N ASN A 241 -2.93 18.12 5.74
CA ASN A 241 -3.80 19.17 5.18
C ASN A 241 -4.33 20.10 6.27
N PHE A 242 -4.71 19.56 7.42
CA PHE A 242 -5.11 20.35 8.58
C PHE A 242 -3.96 21.24 9.12
N LEU A 243 -2.74 20.71 9.25
CA LEU A 243 -1.58 21.50 9.68
C LEU A 243 -1.29 22.63 8.68
N ILE A 244 -1.37 22.35 7.38
CA ILE A 244 -1.21 23.36 6.32
C ILE A 244 -2.30 24.45 6.46
N ALA A 245 -3.55 24.08 6.72
CA ALA A 245 -4.65 25.00 6.93
C ALA A 245 -4.43 25.94 8.13
N ILE A 246 -3.90 25.43 9.25
CA ILE A 246 -3.62 26.23 10.45
C ILE A 246 -2.42 27.15 10.26
N PHE A 247 -1.31 26.60 9.76
CA PHE A 247 -0.07 27.36 9.66
C PHE A 247 -0.06 28.36 8.50
N GLY A 248 -1.09 28.35 7.65
CA GLY A 248 -1.29 29.35 6.59
C GLY A 248 -0.16 29.38 5.55
N THR A 249 0.68 28.35 5.51
CA THR A 249 1.95 28.35 4.76
C THR A 249 1.80 28.05 3.27
N ALA A 250 0.59 28.06 2.75
CA ALA A 250 0.35 27.83 1.34
C ALA A 250 -0.81 28.69 0.85
N SER A 251 -0.49 29.94 0.46
CA SER A 251 -1.07 30.39 -0.80
C SER A 251 -0.79 29.29 -1.84
N PRO A 252 -1.77 28.83 -2.64
CA PRO A 252 -1.58 27.77 -3.63
C PRO A 252 -0.39 27.96 -4.60
N SER A 253 0.12 29.19 -4.67
CA SER A 253 1.27 29.62 -5.47
C SER A 253 2.65 29.48 -4.81
N GLN A 254 2.77 29.29 -3.50
CA GLN A 254 4.06 29.12 -2.82
C GLN A 254 4.33 27.65 -2.51
N LYS A 255 4.89 26.94 -3.49
CA LYS A 255 5.51 25.63 -3.24
C LYS A 255 6.73 25.84 -2.35
N TRP A 256 6.87 25.02 -1.30
CA TRP A 256 8.05 25.08 -0.42
C TRP A 256 9.30 24.80 -1.25
N GLN A 257 10.19 25.79 -1.34
CA GLN A 257 11.50 25.60 -1.94
C GLN A 257 12.40 24.86 -0.93
N PRO A 258 13.31 23.99 -1.39
CA PRO A 258 14.24 23.28 -0.52
C PRO A 258 15.29 24.23 0.06
N ASP A 259 14.90 25.06 1.03
CA ASP A 259 15.77 25.84 1.93
C ASP A 259 16.04 25.01 3.20
N SER A 260 17.18 25.26 3.84
CA SER A 260 17.55 24.73 5.16
C SER A 260 16.42 24.80 6.19
N ARG A 261 15.68 25.91 6.22
CA ARG A 261 14.50 26.09 7.09
C ARG A 261 13.34 25.18 6.69
N ALA A 262 13.05 25.06 5.41
CA ALA A 262 12.00 24.18 4.90
C ALA A 262 12.31 22.71 5.23
N ILE A 263 13.57 22.29 5.16
CA ILE A 263 14.02 20.94 5.55
C ILE A 263 13.72 20.69 7.03
N ILE A 264 14.08 21.63 7.92
CA ILE A 264 13.81 21.50 9.36
C ILE A 264 12.30 21.42 9.63
N TYR A 265 11.49 22.27 8.98
CA TYR A 265 10.04 22.20 9.10
C TYR A 265 9.47 20.87 8.61
N HIS A 266 9.93 20.38 7.45
CA HIS A 266 9.52 19.07 6.91
C HIS A 266 9.87 17.92 7.86
N LEU A 267 11.07 17.91 8.43
CA LEU A 267 11.49 16.90 9.40
C LEU A 267 10.64 16.97 10.68
N GLY A 268 10.36 18.18 11.18
CA GLY A 268 9.51 18.39 12.34
C GLY A 268 8.08 17.88 12.12
N ILE A 269 7.45 18.27 11.00
CA ILE A 269 6.09 17.81 10.64
C ILE A 269 6.07 16.29 10.45
N SER A 270 7.07 15.72 9.76
CA SER A 270 7.17 14.27 9.55
C SER A 270 7.28 13.51 10.87
N LEU A 271 8.07 14.03 11.82
CA LEU A 271 8.20 13.45 13.15
C LEU A 271 6.86 13.49 13.91
N VAL A 272 6.17 14.63 13.89
CA VAL A 272 4.84 14.78 14.51
C VAL A 272 3.84 13.79 13.92
N ILE A 273 3.80 13.66 12.60
CA ILE A 273 2.94 12.71 11.90
C ILE A 273 3.28 11.27 12.27
N LEU A 274 4.57 10.91 12.33
CA LEU A 274 4.99 9.56 12.72
C LEU A 274 4.59 9.22 14.16
N LEU A 275 4.75 10.16 15.09
CA LEU A 275 4.33 9.98 16.49
C LEU A 275 2.80 9.83 16.60
N TYR A 276 2.06 10.67 15.89
CA TYR A 276 0.60 10.58 15.80
C TYR A 276 0.14 9.24 15.20
N ALA A 277 0.73 8.83 14.09
CA ALA A 277 0.42 7.56 13.44
C ALA A 277 0.77 6.37 14.34
N GLY A 278 1.90 6.40 15.05
CA GLY A 278 2.28 5.39 16.02
C GLY A 278 1.27 5.26 17.16
N PHE A 279 0.74 6.39 17.65
CA PHE A 279 -0.33 6.40 18.64
C PHE A 279 -1.61 5.76 18.09
N ILE A 280 -2.09 6.18 16.92
CA ILE A 280 -3.29 5.59 16.29
C ILE A 280 -3.09 4.09 16.01
N ALA A 281 -1.90 3.67 15.59
CA ALA A 281 -1.60 2.28 15.30
C ALA A 281 -1.64 1.39 16.54
N SER A 282 -1.26 1.94 17.71
CA SER A 282 -1.38 1.24 18.99
C SER A 282 -2.83 0.94 19.36
N LEU A 283 -3.78 1.79 18.92
CA LEU A 283 -5.21 1.61 19.12
C LEU A 283 -5.84 0.70 18.05
N THR A 284 -5.27 0.68 16.84
CA THR A 284 -5.86 0.05 15.66
C THR A 284 -5.06 -1.17 15.18
N GLU A 285 -4.04 -0.97 14.35
CA GLU A 285 -3.25 -2.00 13.67
C GLU A 285 -2.68 -3.05 14.64
N ALA A 286 -2.26 -2.63 15.84
CA ALA A 286 -1.77 -3.54 16.89
C ALA A 286 -2.83 -4.56 17.37
N ASN A 287 -4.12 -4.20 17.31
CA ASN A 287 -5.23 -5.02 17.78
C ASN A 287 -5.87 -5.88 16.68
N THR A 288 -5.32 -5.88 15.46
CA THR A 288 -5.85 -6.65 14.31
C THR A 288 -6.08 -8.13 14.64
N GLY A 289 -5.17 -8.75 15.41
CA GLY A 289 -5.29 -10.15 15.81
C GLY A 289 -6.50 -10.42 16.72
N LEU A 290 -6.77 -9.49 17.65
CA LEU A 290 -7.91 -9.58 18.57
C LEU A 290 -9.23 -9.42 17.83
N VAL A 291 -9.32 -8.40 16.97
CA VAL A 291 -10.52 -8.15 16.15
C VAL A 291 -10.81 -9.34 15.25
N ARG A 292 -9.78 -9.86 14.56
CA ARG A 292 -9.93 -11.05 13.72
C ARG A 292 -10.47 -12.25 14.50
N ASN A 293 -9.91 -12.53 15.67
CA ASN A 293 -10.35 -13.66 16.49
C ASN A 293 -11.79 -13.48 16.96
N PHE A 294 -12.17 -12.25 17.33
CA PHE A 294 -13.53 -11.90 17.70
C PHE A 294 -14.52 -12.10 16.55
N VAL A 295 -14.22 -11.55 15.36
CA VAL A 295 -15.08 -11.68 14.16
C VAL A 295 -15.19 -13.15 13.73
N SER A 296 -14.08 -13.89 13.73
CA SER A 296 -14.06 -15.31 13.41
C SER A 296 -15.00 -16.13 14.31
N LYS A 297 -14.93 -15.92 15.63
CA LYS A 297 -15.79 -16.60 16.61
C LYS A 297 -17.27 -16.25 16.44
N LYS A 298 -17.59 -15.01 16.07
CA LYS A 298 -18.97 -14.53 15.94
C LYS A 298 -19.63 -14.98 14.64
N LEU A 299 -18.91 -14.89 13.52
CA LEU A 299 -19.42 -15.32 12.21
C LEU A 299 -19.45 -16.85 12.10
N TRP A 300 -18.55 -17.55 12.78
CA TRP A 300 -18.46 -19.00 12.74
C TRP A 300 -18.19 -19.58 14.12
N PRO A 301 -19.20 -19.63 15.00
CA PRO A 301 -19.09 -20.36 16.25
C PRO A 301 -18.73 -21.81 15.90
N SER A 302 -17.57 -22.27 16.38
CA SER A 302 -17.23 -23.69 16.31
C SER A 302 -18.29 -24.41 17.13
N HIS A 303 -19.26 -25.04 16.45
CA HIS A 303 -20.11 -26.03 17.09
C HIS A 303 -19.18 -27.11 17.65
N LYS A 304 -19.05 -27.13 18.98
CA LYS A 304 -18.54 -28.27 19.71
C LYS A 304 -19.58 -29.37 19.68
#